data_AF-A0A3S1B5X1-F1
#
_entry.id   AF-A0A3S1B5X1-F1
#
_cell.length_a   1.000
_cell.length_b   1.000
_cell.length_c   1.000
_cell.angle_alpha   90.00
_cell.angle_beta   90.00
_cell.angle_gamma   90.00
#
_symmetry.space_group_name_H-M   'P 1'
#
loop_
_entity.id
_entity.type
_entity.pdbx_description
1 polymer ?
#
loop_
_entity_poly.entity_id
_entity_poly.type
_entity_poly.pdbx_seq_one_letter_code
_entity_poly.pdbx_strand_id
1 'polypeptide(L)'
;MSLNLPPLSEEEVTGLPAKSSTGFKPRRRKRKFVAGLLAALFPGLGHLYLRMFRKGILLIYFIVIDVSAILYFSSVRFGVNVPLLILLALLIPVVYFYSVYSVLQNTDALNGRSTRKDTAEPKSGIMSHLGFGLLLIAGGLMVFAFHLKPPWLNVFFQYNAGYFTAAVLIVSGLWMIVHELPRRLIRTGRFTASLILVALGVLLILDQWIKQDYLLSLLKWWPVVLVLIGMEYIALYLWKRVSRPNQDRRLRFDLSGLLISLLLGISVFAVTQQDQYLHLWNRVSLDLTAAGSEFSDEKGYTEVQDPILIPIDIKSSEVVIDGINGRIAIERGPVQDIIVKPVIWIDGVQDEDAVKIAKDIKVQTSEGAKVDITVKDRTYGASGSRHPRVNLTVVIPENRKFDFNVSTTNGGISLVNLQATSDITLQTGRGNLYLNNVTGDVTGKTLSGRVELHNVTGKVDFETLGGKMIGMGIFGPVKFDTMIGDISIVHADNEISVNTRNGNISVDRAYYKLRAESLNGQIVIRSPIVGGDWTIYSAVGEIDLQIPELGDYSLSGSSGYGEIKTNLPFDIDNKTIKGEAAEGKYKIDVEGNSDLNVRKFTN
;
A
#
# COMPACT_ATOMS: atom_id res chain seq x y z
N MET A 1 -48.51 61.31 -69.76
CA MET A 1 -48.06 61.55 -71.15
C MET A 1 -47.03 60.48 -71.46
N SER A 2 -47.44 59.46 -72.20
CA SER A 2 -46.61 58.35 -72.70
C SER A 2 -45.94 58.75 -74.01
N LEU A 3 -44.69 58.35 -74.25
CA LEU A 3 -44.05 58.02 -75.54
C LEU A 3 -42.56 57.72 -75.27
N ASN A 4 -42.15 56.45 -75.17
CA ASN A 4 -41.53 55.63 -76.23
C ASN A 4 -40.34 56.31 -76.95
N LEU A 5 -39.15 55.69 -76.90
CA LEU A 5 -38.61 54.87 -78.00
C LEU A 5 -37.28 54.15 -77.61
N PRO A 6 -36.93 53.01 -78.26
CA PRO A 6 -35.88 52.06 -77.85
C PRO A 6 -34.67 52.04 -78.86
N PRO A 7 -33.90 50.94 -79.04
CA PRO A 7 -32.49 50.83 -78.64
C PRO A 7 -31.49 50.62 -79.83
N LEU A 8 -30.20 50.48 -79.56
CA LEU A 8 -29.21 49.96 -80.51
C LEU A 8 -28.37 48.85 -79.85
N SER A 9 -28.16 47.77 -80.62
CA SER A 9 -27.51 46.50 -80.29
C SER A 9 -26.05 46.42 -80.74
N GLU A 10 -25.33 45.48 -80.10
CA GLU A 10 -24.25 44.56 -80.59
C GLU A 10 -23.71 44.84 -82.01
N GLU A 11 -22.41 44.94 -82.30
CA GLU A 11 -21.24 44.07 -82.05
C GLU A 11 -19.98 44.99 -82.14
N GLU A 12 -18.89 44.81 -81.40
CA GLU A 12 -17.76 43.95 -81.70
C GLU A 12 -16.72 44.20 -80.60
N VAL A 13 -16.31 43.18 -79.84
CA VAL A 13 -14.88 42.86 -79.62
C VAL A 13 -14.87 41.40 -79.13
N THR A 14 -14.60 40.48 -80.05
CA THR A 14 -14.25 39.10 -79.75
C THR A 14 -12.73 38.95 -79.67
N GLY A 15 -12.26 38.04 -78.80
CA GLY A 15 -10.98 37.37 -79.02
C GLY A 15 -10.04 37.24 -77.84
N LEU A 16 -10.35 36.38 -76.86
CA LEU A 16 -9.34 35.60 -76.11
C LEU A 16 -9.95 34.26 -75.66
N PRO A 17 -9.29 33.09 -75.86
CA PRO A 17 -9.89 31.78 -75.64
C PRO A 17 -9.98 31.36 -74.17
N ALA A 18 -11.00 30.55 -73.88
CA ALA A 18 -11.41 30.09 -72.55
C ALA A 18 -10.34 29.32 -71.77
N LYS A 19 -10.06 29.76 -70.54
CA LYS A 19 -9.38 28.96 -69.52
C LYS A 19 -10.46 28.28 -68.67
N SER A 20 -10.68 26.99 -68.86
CA SER A 20 -11.59 26.19 -68.03
C SER A 20 -11.15 26.28 -66.56
N SER A 21 -11.88 27.03 -65.73
CA SER A 21 -11.72 26.94 -64.28
C SER A 21 -12.32 25.60 -63.85
N THR A 22 -11.46 24.65 -63.48
CA THR A 22 -11.92 23.42 -62.85
C THR A 22 -12.62 23.80 -61.55
N GLY A 23 -13.94 23.63 -61.55
CA GLY A 23 -14.81 23.98 -60.42
C GLY A 23 -14.32 23.32 -59.12
N PHE A 24 -14.12 24.14 -58.09
CA PHE A 24 -13.78 23.72 -56.75
C PHE A 24 -14.94 22.89 -56.17
N LYS A 25 -14.82 21.57 -56.13
CA LYS A 25 -15.82 20.70 -55.46
C LYS A 25 -15.80 20.99 -53.94
N PRO A 26 -16.93 21.38 -53.32
CA PRO A 26 -16.97 21.57 -51.88
C PRO A 26 -16.69 20.24 -51.17
N ARG A 27 -15.73 20.22 -50.23
CA ARG A 27 -15.42 19.03 -49.42
C ARG A 27 -16.67 18.62 -48.63
N ARG A 28 -17.15 17.39 -48.84
CA ARG A 28 -18.31 16.82 -48.12
C ARG A 28 -18.09 16.91 -46.59
N ARG A 29 -19.07 17.47 -45.88
CA ARG A 29 -19.09 17.51 -44.40
C ARG A 29 -18.95 16.09 -43.84
N LYS A 30 -18.15 15.93 -42.78
CA LYS A 30 -17.94 14.65 -42.11
C LYS A 30 -19.10 14.38 -41.16
N ARG A 31 -19.64 13.16 -41.17
CA ARG A 31 -20.80 12.78 -40.33
C ARG A 31 -20.33 12.50 -38.91
N LYS A 32 -20.86 13.24 -37.93
CA LYS A 32 -20.57 13.08 -36.49
C LYS A 32 -20.87 11.67 -35.99
N PHE A 33 -22.00 11.11 -36.43
CA PHE A 33 -22.38 9.74 -36.07
C PHE A 33 -21.37 8.70 -36.54
N VAL A 34 -20.88 8.78 -37.78
CA VAL A 34 -19.89 7.84 -38.33
C VAL A 34 -18.55 7.97 -37.62
N ALA A 35 -18.12 9.20 -37.34
CA ALA A 35 -16.89 9.45 -36.59
C ALA A 35 -16.99 8.88 -35.15
N GLY A 36 -18.11 9.11 -34.47
CA GLY A 36 -18.39 8.57 -33.14
C GLY A 36 -18.46 7.03 -33.12
N LEU A 37 -19.16 6.42 -34.09
CA LEU A 37 -19.28 4.97 -34.21
C LEU A 37 -17.91 4.30 -34.44
N LEU A 38 -17.07 4.87 -35.31
CA LEU A 38 -15.72 4.37 -35.53
C LEU A 38 -14.86 4.51 -34.26
N ALA A 39 -14.98 5.61 -33.52
CA ALA A 39 -14.28 5.79 -32.25
C ALA A 39 -14.76 4.81 -31.17
N ALA A 40 -16.05 4.44 -31.20
CA ALA A 40 -16.65 3.49 -30.26
C ALA A 40 -16.25 2.03 -30.54
N LEU A 41 -15.95 1.68 -31.79
CA LEU A 41 -15.50 0.34 -32.16
C LEU A 41 -14.08 0.06 -31.68
N PHE A 42 -13.16 0.98 -31.94
CA PHE A 42 -11.78 0.86 -31.49
C PHE A 42 -11.15 2.26 -31.32
N PRO A 43 -10.49 2.53 -30.18
CA PRO A 43 -9.92 3.85 -29.95
C PRO A 43 -8.92 4.24 -31.04
N GLY A 44 -9.11 5.42 -31.63
CA GLY A 44 -8.24 5.98 -32.67
C GLY A 44 -8.78 5.87 -34.10
N LEU A 45 -9.70 4.93 -34.41
CA LEU A 45 -10.30 4.80 -35.74
C LEU A 45 -11.10 6.04 -36.16
N GLY A 46 -11.83 6.66 -35.22
CA GLY A 46 -12.55 7.90 -35.48
C GLY A 46 -11.62 9.06 -35.85
N HIS A 47 -10.42 9.15 -35.27
CA HIS A 47 -9.42 10.16 -35.65
C HIS A 47 -8.85 9.91 -37.05
N LEU A 48 -8.67 8.63 -37.45
CA LEU A 48 -8.27 8.28 -38.81
C LEU A 48 -9.34 8.72 -39.83
N TYR A 49 -10.63 8.53 -39.52
CA TYR A 49 -11.74 9.00 -40.38
C TYR A 49 -11.76 10.52 -40.57
N LEU A 50 -11.38 11.28 -39.53
CA LEU A 50 -11.21 12.73 -39.56
C LEU A 50 -9.90 13.19 -40.21
N ARG A 51 -9.08 12.26 -40.75
CA ARG A 51 -7.74 12.51 -41.31
C ARG A 51 -6.72 13.03 -40.30
N MET A 52 -6.96 12.81 -39.01
CA MET A 52 -6.04 13.12 -37.92
C MET A 52 -5.11 11.93 -37.65
N PHE A 53 -4.34 11.54 -38.65
CA PHE A 53 -3.53 10.30 -38.65
C PHE A 53 -2.61 10.18 -37.44
N ARG A 54 -1.89 11.25 -37.08
CA ARG A 54 -0.98 11.23 -35.92
C ARG A 54 -1.69 10.86 -34.62
N LYS A 55 -2.82 11.51 -34.33
CA LYS A 55 -3.57 11.24 -33.09
C LYS A 55 -4.20 9.85 -33.09
N GLY A 56 -4.74 9.41 -34.24
CA GLY A 56 -5.34 8.09 -34.36
C GLY A 56 -4.32 6.97 -34.15
N ILE A 57 -3.16 7.05 -34.83
CA ILE A 57 -2.10 6.05 -34.70
C ILE A 57 -1.54 6.02 -33.28
N LEU A 58 -1.31 7.18 -32.64
CA LEU A 58 -0.80 7.21 -31.26
C LEU A 58 -1.73 6.55 -30.27
N LEU A 59 -3.05 6.75 -30.39
CA LEU A 59 -4.03 6.13 -29.50
C LEU A 59 -4.09 4.61 -29.67
N ILE A 60 -4.09 4.14 -30.92
CA ILE A 60 -4.04 2.70 -31.23
C ILE A 60 -2.77 2.09 -30.62
N TYR A 61 -1.64 2.74 -30.86
CA TYR A 61 -0.35 2.25 -30.44
C TYR A 61 -0.16 2.25 -28.92
N PHE A 62 -0.70 3.25 -28.23
CA PHE A 62 -0.71 3.30 -26.77
C PHE A 62 -1.46 2.11 -26.16
N ILE A 63 -2.62 1.75 -26.73
CA ILE A 63 -3.37 0.55 -26.31
C ILE A 63 -2.58 -0.73 -26.58
N VAL A 64 -1.92 -0.82 -27.74
CA VAL A 64 -1.11 -2.01 -28.07
C VAL A 64 0.05 -2.18 -27.09
N ILE A 65 0.73 -1.10 -26.71
CA ILE A 65 1.79 -1.12 -25.68
C ILE A 65 1.21 -1.55 -24.34
N ASP A 66 0.09 -0.95 -23.93
CA ASP A 66 -0.54 -1.21 -22.64
C ASP A 66 -0.98 -2.67 -22.49
N VAL A 67 -1.67 -3.21 -23.51
CA VAL A 67 -2.02 -4.64 -23.56
C VAL A 67 -0.77 -5.53 -23.55
N SER A 68 0.27 -5.15 -24.29
CA SER A 68 1.54 -5.90 -24.28
C SER A 68 2.21 -5.88 -22.91
N ALA A 69 2.14 -4.75 -22.19
CA ALA A 69 2.65 -4.61 -20.83
C ALA A 69 1.86 -5.49 -19.85
N ILE A 70 0.52 -5.49 -19.93
CA ILE A 70 -0.34 -6.37 -19.11
C ILE A 70 0.05 -7.84 -19.31
N LEU A 71 0.19 -8.28 -20.57
CA LEU A 71 0.59 -9.65 -20.88
C LEU A 71 1.99 -10.00 -20.39
N TYR A 72 2.92 -9.06 -20.45
CA TYR A 72 4.28 -9.24 -19.93
C TYR A 72 4.26 -9.38 -18.40
N PHE A 73 3.74 -8.37 -17.68
CA PHE A 73 3.72 -8.36 -16.21
C PHE A 73 2.83 -9.44 -15.60
N SER A 74 1.81 -9.92 -16.30
CA SER A 74 1.00 -11.06 -15.86
C SER A 74 1.72 -12.40 -16.01
N SER A 75 2.63 -12.53 -16.98
CA SER A 75 3.26 -13.81 -17.31
C SER A 75 4.59 -14.05 -16.59
N VAL A 76 5.27 -13.00 -16.15
CA VAL A 76 6.58 -13.14 -15.51
C VAL A 76 6.39 -13.61 -14.06
N ARG A 77 7.12 -14.67 -13.66
CA ARG A 77 7.00 -15.38 -12.37
C ARG A 77 7.47 -14.59 -11.13
N PHE A 78 7.71 -13.28 -11.25
CA PHE A 78 7.93 -12.46 -10.06
C PHE A 78 6.56 -12.20 -9.43
N GLY A 79 6.50 -12.11 -8.09
CA GLY A 79 5.24 -11.86 -7.37
C GLY A 79 4.38 -10.85 -8.12
N VAL A 80 3.15 -11.25 -8.46
CA VAL A 80 2.28 -10.45 -9.33
C VAL A 80 2.06 -9.10 -8.66
N ASN A 81 2.52 -8.02 -9.30
CA ASN A 81 2.22 -6.67 -8.83
C ASN A 81 0.78 -6.33 -9.22
N VAL A 82 -0.15 -6.81 -8.40
CA VAL A 82 -1.60 -6.67 -8.62
C VAL A 82 -1.99 -5.20 -8.79
N PRO A 83 -1.50 -4.24 -7.97
CA PRO A 83 -1.76 -2.81 -8.20
C PRO A 83 -1.33 -2.32 -9.59
N LEU A 84 -0.14 -2.72 -10.07
CA LEU A 84 0.33 -2.34 -11.40
C LEU A 84 -0.59 -2.88 -12.51
N LEU A 85 -1.02 -4.15 -12.41
CA LEU A 85 -1.95 -4.73 -13.38
C LEU A 85 -3.31 -4.05 -13.37
N ILE A 86 -3.84 -3.71 -12.19
CA ILE A 86 -5.09 -2.96 -12.06
C ILE A 86 -4.95 -1.57 -12.71
N LEU A 87 -3.82 -0.89 -12.48
CA LEU A 87 -3.56 0.43 -13.05
C LEU A 87 -3.51 0.38 -14.59
N LEU A 88 -2.80 -0.59 -15.16
CA LEU A 88 -2.75 -0.82 -16.61
C LEU A 88 -4.13 -1.18 -17.15
N ALA A 89 -4.88 -2.06 -16.48
CA ALA A 89 -6.24 -2.42 -16.90
C ALA A 89 -7.21 -1.23 -16.90
N LEU A 90 -7.08 -0.30 -15.93
CA LEU A 90 -7.90 0.90 -15.82
C LEU A 90 -7.55 1.96 -16.88
N LEU A 91 -6.35 1.92 -17.43
CA LEU A 91 -5.90 2.84 -18.46
C LEU A 91 -6.63 2.61 -19.80
N ILE A 92 -6.99 1.36 -20.13
CA ILE A 92 -7.77 1.01 -21.32
C ILE A 92 -9.11 1.78 -21.41
N PRO A 93 -10.04 1.70 -20.42
CA PRO A 93 -11.31 2.44 -20.48
C PRO A 93 -11.10 3.96 -20.46
N VAL A 94 -10.09 4.47 -19.74
CA VAL A 94 -9.78 5.91 -19.73
C VAL A 94 -9.40 6.40 -21.14
N VAL A 95 -8.53 5.67 -21.83
CA VAL A 95 -8.14 5.98 -23.21
C VAL A 95 -9.32 5.84 -24.18
N TYR A 96 -10.16 4.84 -23.97
CA TYR A 96 -11.39 4.66 -24.76
C TYR A 96 -12.30 5.88 -24.68
N PHE A 97 -12.67 6.32 -23.48
CA PHE A 97 -13.53 7.49 -23.30
C PHE A 97 -12.88 8.77 -23.82
N TYR A 98 -11.58 8.96 -23.57
CA TYR A 98 -10.83 10.07 -24.14
C TYR A 98 -10.89 10.06 -25.66
N SER A 99 -10.73 8.90 -26.29
CA SER A 99 -10.76 8.75 -27.74
C SER A 99 -12.14 9.14 -28.31
N VAL A 100 -13.22 8.61 -27.74
CA VAL A 100 -14.59 8.92 -28.15
C VAL A 100 -14.89 10.41 -27.99
N TYR A 101 -14.62 10.97 -26.80
CA TYR A 101 -14.84 12.39 -26.52
C TYR A 101 -14.05 13.29 -27.49
N SER A 102 -12.77 12.96 -27.70
CA SER A 102 -11.88 13.70 -28.60
C SER A 102 -12.38 13.69 -30.04
N VAL A 103 -12.90 12.56 -30.55
CA VAL A 103 -13.44 12.50 -31.91
C VAL A 103 -14.71 13.33 -32.06
N LEU A 104 -15.62 13.27 -31.09
CA LEU A 104 -16.85 14.06 -31.11
C LEU A 104 -16.54 15.56 -31.12
N GLN A 105 -15.65 16.01 -30.25
CA GLN A 105 -15.25 17.42 -30.16
C GLN A 105 -14.50 17.89 -31.43
N ASN A 106 -13.58 17.08 -31.95
CA ASN A 106 -12.85 17.43 -33.18
C ASN A 106 -13.77 17.43 -34.41
N THR A 107 -14.83 16.61 -34.43
CA THR A 107 -15.79 16.61 -35.54
C THR A 107 -16.58 17.92 -35.60
N ASP A 108 -17.03 18.41 -34.44
CA ASP A 108 -17.73 19.69 -34.35
C ASP A 108 -16.80 20.85 -34.76
N ALA A 109 -15.55 20.82 -34.29
CA ALA A 109 -14.54 21.82 -34.67
C ALA A 109 -14.21 21.81 -36.17
N LEU A 110 -14.09 20.63 -36.79
CA LEU A 110 -13.80 20.49 -38.23
C LEU A 110 -14.98 20.95 -39.09
N ASN A 111 -16.21 20.65 -38.68
CA ASN A 111 -17.40 21.11 -39.38
C ASN A 111 -17.64 22.63 -39.18
N GLY A 112 -17.25 23.19 -38.03
CA GLY A 112 -17.34 24.62 -37.72
C GLY A 112 -16.26 25.50 -38.39
N ARG A 113 -15.08 24.96 -38.69
CA ARG A 113 -14.01 25.69 -39.41
C ARG A 113 -14.28 25.96 -40.88
N SER A 114 -15.35 25.39 -41.46
CA SER A 114 -15.70 25.58 -42.87
C SER A 114 -16.17 27.01 -43.22
N THR A 115 -16.40 27.89 -42.23
CA THR A 115 -16.90 29.26 -42.44
C THR A 115 -15.85 30.37 -42.27
N ARG A 116 -14.60 30.06 -41.91
CA ARG A 116 -13.56 31.09 -41.70
C ARG A 116 -12.36 30.85 -42.63
N LYS A 117 -12.25 31.74 -43.62
CA LYS A 117 -11.14 31.86 -44.57
C LYS A 117 -9.81 32.10 -43.81
N ASP A 118 -8.76 31.42 -44.27
CA ASP A 118 -7.33 31.63 -44.01
C ASP A 118 -6.85 31.87 -42.55
N THR A 119 -6.26 30.82 -41.97
CA THR A 119 -5.03 30.97 -41.18
C THR A 119 -4.06 29.90 -41.67
N ALA A 120 -2.92 30.35 -42.21
CA ALA A 120 -1.80 29.51 -42.61
C ALA A 120 -1.54 28.41 -41.57
N GLU A 121 -1.44 27.15 -42.02
CA GLU A 121 -0.94 26.09 -41.15
C GLU A 121 0.46 26.50 -40.65
N PRO A 122 0.72 26.47 -39.33
CA PRO A 122 2.08 26.69 -38.85
C PRO A 122 2.94 25.60 -39.48
N LYS A 123 3.96 26.00 -40.27
CA LYS A 123 4.93 25.07 -40.86
C LYS A 123 5.46 24.18 -39.74
N SER A 124 4.95 22.95 -39.63
CA SER A 124 5.40 22.00 -38.64
C SER A 124 6.82 21.61 -39.03
N GLY A 125 7.80 22.12 -38.29
CA GLY A 125 9.21 21.89 -38.60
C GLY A 125 9.53 20.41 -38.76
N ILE A 126 10.57 20.09 -39.54
CA ILE A 126 11.06 18.73 -39.80
C ILE A 126 11.19 17.92 -38.50
N MET A 127 11.62 18.56 -37.41
CA MET A 127 11.74 17.99 -36.07
C MET A 127 10.43 17.38 -35.52
N SER A 128 9.27 17.93 -35.88
CA SER A 128 7.97 17.40 -35.46
C SER A 128 7.54 16.13 -36.20
N HIS A 129 7.98 15.97 -37.46
CA HIS A 129 7.76 14.75 -38.23
C HIS A 129 8.75 13.66 -37.80
N LEU A 130 10.01 14.05 -37.58
CA LEU A 130 11.05 13.16 -37.08
C LEU A 130 10.71 12.59 -35.69
N GLY A 131 10.24 13.44 -34.77
CA GLY A 131 9.84 13.02 -33.43
C GLY A 131 8.65 12.05 -33.42
N PHE A 132 7.69 12.22 -34.33
CA PHE A 132 6.59 11.27 -34.49
C PHE A 132 7.09 9.90 -34.97
N GLY A 133 8.01 9.87 -35.93
CA GLY A 133 8.63 8.62 -36.39
C GLY A 133 9.43 7.92 -35.29
N LEU A 134 10.25 8.66 -34.54
CA LEU A 134 11.03 8.13 -33.42
C LEU A 134 10.14 7.52 -32.34
N LEU A 135 9.00 8.14 -32.02
CA LEU A 135 8.05 7.60 -31.05
C LEU A 135 7.48 6.25 -31.51
N LEU A 136 7.14 6.13 -32.79
CA LEU A 136 6.65 4.87 -33.38
C LEU A 136 7.71 3.78 -33.49
N ILE A 137 8.98 4.15 -33.56
CA ILE A 137 10.08 3.17 -33.48
C ILE A 137 10.23 2.72 -32.02
N ALA A 138 10.29 3.67 -31.08
CA ALA A 138 10.54 3.41 -29.66
C ALA A 138 9.50 2.47 -29.04
N GLY A 139 8.20 2.73 -29.23
CA GLY A 139 7.19 1.83 -28.67
C GLY A 139 7.07 0.50 -29.43
N GLY A 140 7.59 0.38 -30.65
CA GLY A 140 7.53 -0.82 -31.47
C GLY A 140 8.60 -1.78 -30.98
N LEU A 141 9.78 -1.22 -30.70
CA LEU A 141 10.83 -1.87 -29.92
C LEU A 141 10.33 -2.28 -28.53
N MET A 142 9.51 -1.47 -27.87
CA MET A 142 8.93 -1.79 -26.55
C MET A 142 7.97 -2.98 -26.60
N VAL A 143 7.01 -2.98 -27.55
CA VAL A 143 6.11 -4.12 -27.80
C VAL A 143 6.90 -5.37 -28.13
N PHE A 144 7.92 -5.24 -28.99
CA PHE A 144 8.80 -6.33 -29.36
C PHE A 144 9.57 -6.89 -28.16
N ALA A 145 10.09 -6.02 -27.28
CA ALA A 145 10.78 -6.42 -26.05
C ALA A 145 9.84 -7.15 -25.08
N PHE A 146 8.62 -6.66 -24.87
CA PHE A 146 7.62 -7.31 -24.02
C PHE A 146 7.21 -8.68 -24.56
N HIS A 147 7.14 -8.84 -25.88
CA HIS A 147 6.79 -10.12 -26.49
C HIS A 147 7.94 -11.13 -26.41
N LEU A 148 9.17 -10.71 -26.70
CA LEU A 148 10.34 -11.59 -26.68
C LEU A 148 10.85 -11.93 -25.28
N LYS A 149 10.50 -11.13 -24.26
CA LYS A 149 10.91 -11.33 -22.86
C LYS A 149 12.41 -11.58 -22.70
N PRO A 150 13.30 -10.72 -23.25
CA PRO A 150 14.71 -10.97 -23.17
C PRO A 150 15.19 -10.90 -21.70
N PRO A 151 16.20 -11.70 -21.29
CA PRO A 151 16.59 -11.80 -19.88
C PRO A 151 16.99 -10.48 -19.24
N TRP A 152 17.63 -9.59 -20.00
CA TRP A 152 18.06 -8.26 -19.51
C TRP A 152 16.87 -7.38 -19.11
N LEU A 153 15.70 -7.57 -19.73
CA LEU A 153 14.50 -6.78 -19.43
C LEU A 153 13.96 -7.12 -18.04
N ASN A 154 14.01 -8.40 -17.67
CA ASN A 154 13.64 -8.85 -16.32
C ASN A 154 14.57 -8.24 -15.26
N VAL A 155 15.89 -8.30 -15.49
CA VAL A 155 16.90 -7.71 -14.59
C VAL A 155 16.70 -6.21 -14.45
N PHE A 156 16.40 -5.53 -15.56
CA PHE A 156 16.10 -4.11 -15.55
C PHE A 156 14.88 -3.79 -14.68
N PHE A 157 13.77 -4.52 -14.83
CA PHE A 157 12.59 -4.27 -14.00
C PHE A 157 12.81 -4.60 -12.52
N GLN A 158 13.66 -5.59 -12.21
CA GLN A 158 13.94 -5.98 -10.84
C GLN A 158 14.79 -4.95 -10.08
N TYR A 159 15.82 -4.41 -10.71
CA TYR A 159 16.79 -3.55 -10.00
C TYR A 159 16.71 -2.07 -10.37
N ASN A 160 16.26 -1.77 -11.60
CA ASN A 160 16.37 -0.43 -12.17
C ASN A 160 15.03 0.27 -12.41
N ALA A 161 13.88 -0.41 -12.24
CA ALA A 161 12.57 0.20 -12.45
C ALA A 161 12.32 1.41 -11.53
N GLY A 162 12.66 1.29 -10.25
CA GLY A 162 12.54 2.39 -9.28
C GLY A 162 13.38 3.61 -9.67
N TYR A 163 14.65 3.40 -10.01
CA TYR A 163 15.54 4.48 -10.47
C TYR A 163 15.07 5.11 -11.78
N PHE A 164 14.60 4.30 -12.73
CA PHE A 164 14.11 4.78 -14.01
C PHE A 164 12.85 5.63 -13.85
N THR A 165 11.88 5.16 -13.05
CA THR A 165 10.65 5.92 -12.77
C THR A 165 10.97 7.23 -12.05
N ALA A 166 11.87 7.20 -11.06
CA ALA A 166 12.35 8.41 -10.38
C ALA A 166 12.98 9.43 -11.33
N ALA A 167 13.86 8.96 -12.23
CA ALA A 167 14.49 9.83 -13.23
C ALA A 167 13.46 10.47 -14.17
N VAL A 168 12.47 9.70 -14.64
CA VAL A 168 11.38 10.21 -15.49
C VAL A 168 10.56 11.28 -14.76
N LEU A 169 10.24 11.07 -13.48
CA LEU A 169 9.50 12.05 -12.67
C LEU A 169 10.28 13.35 -12.49
N ILE A 170 11.57 13.27 -12.13
CA ILE A 170 12.43 14.45 -11.93
C ILE A 170 12.59 15.22 -13.24
N VAL A 171 12.91 14.53 -14.34
CA VAL A 171 13.08 15.18 -15.66
C VAL A 171 11.78 15.83 -16.11
N SER A 172 10.63 15.17 -15.94
CA SER A 172 9.33 15.74 -16.28
C SER A 172 9.01 16.97 -15.43
N GLY A 173 9.23 16.90 -14.11
CA GLY A 173 9.01 18.01 -13.19
C GLY A 173 9.90 19.22 -13.50
N LEU A 174 11.20 19.00 -13.71
CA LEU A 174 12.14 20.06 -14.11
C LEU A 174 11.79 20.65 -15.48
N TRP A 175 11.39 19.81 -16.44
CA TRP A 175 10.96 20.26 -17.75
C TRP A 175 9.71 21.16 -17.65
N MET A 176 8.75 20.80 -16.79
CA MET A 176 7.59 21.64 -16.51
C MET A 176 7.98 23.00 -15.92
N ILE A 177 8.95 23.05 -15.01
CA ILE A 177 9.46 24.30 -14.41
C ILE A 177 10.11 25.19 -15.47
N VAL A 178 11.06 24.63 -16.24
CA VAL A 178 11.79 25.35 -17.30
C VAL A 178 10.84 25.91 -18.36
N HIS A 179 9.80 25.15 -18.70
CA HIS A 179 8.85 25.56 -19.72
C HIS A 179 7.80 26.58 -19.22
N GLU A 180 7.60 26.69 -17.91
CA GLU A 180 6.67 27.68 -17.30
C GLU A 180 7.37 29.01 -16.98
N LEU A 181 8.66 29.00 -16.61
CA LEU A 181 9.49 30.19 -16.33
C LEU A 181 9.40 31.33 -17.39
N PRO A 182 9.45 31.07 -18.71
CA PRO A 182 9.38 32.12 -19.72
C PRO A 182 7.94 32.60 -20.03
N ARG A 183 6.90 32.00 -19.44
CA ARG A 183 5.51 32.30 -19.81
C ARG A 183 5.01 33.57 -19.10
N ARG A 184 4.47 34.50 -19.89
CA ARG A 184 3.87 35.77 -19.42
C ARG A 184 2.67 35.61 -18.47
N LEU A 185 2.11 34.41 -18.31
CA LEU A 185 0.96 34.10 -17.46
C LEU A 185 1.23 32.78 -16.74
N ILE A 186 1.86 32.86 -15.56
CA ILE A 186 2.04 31.70 -14.70
C ILE A 186 0.65 31.28 -14.20
N ARG A 187 0.28 30.03 -14.44
CA ARG A 187 -0.96 29.47 -13.88
C ARG A 187 -0.67 28.89 -12.50
N THR A 188 -1.48 29.26 -11.52
CA THR A 188 -1.39 28.73 -10.16
C THR A 188 -1.67 27.22 -10.18
N GLY A 189 -0.81 26.43 -9.56
CA GLY A 189 -0.96 24.97 -9.46
C GLY A 189 0.05 24.17 -10.30
N ARG A 190 0.74 24.80 -11.25
CA ARG A 190 1.74 24.12 -12.08
C ARG A 190 3.08 23.98 -11.39
N PHE A 191 3.46 24.99 -10.61
CA PHE A 191 4.72 24.98 -9.89
C PHE A 191 4.66 23.94 -8.76
N THR A 192 3.56 23.93 -8.01
CA THR A 192 3.26 22.85 -7.05
C THR A 192 3.24 21.48 -7.69
N ALA A 193 2.55 21.29 -8.83
CA ALA A 193 2.55 20.02 -9.56
C ALA A 193 3.98 19.55 -9.92
N SER A 194 4.83 20.45 -10.42
CA SER A 194 6.22 20.10 -10.72
C SER A 194 7.05 19.78 -9.48
N LEU A 195 6.83 20.49 -8.38
CA LEU A 195 7.54 20.26 -7.12
C LEU A 195 7.15 18.90 -6.53
N ILE A 196 5.87 18.53 -6.61
CA ILE A 196 5.39 17.19 -6.22
C ILE A 196 6.09 16.10 -7.03
N LEU A 197 6.19 16.24 -8.36
CA LEU A 197 6.87 15.26 -9.21
C LEU A 197 8.36 15.11 -8.88
N VAL A 198 9.06 16.24 -8.68
CA VAL A 198 10.48 16.22 -8.29
C VAL A 198 10.65 15.59 -6.91
N ALA A 199 9.83 15.97 -5.93
CA ALA A 199 9.89 15.43 -4.57
C ALA A 199 9.63 13.91 -4.55
N LEU A 200 8.63 13.44 -5.29
CA LEU A 200 8.34 12.00 -5.44
C LEU A 200 9.54 11.25 -6.05
N GLY A 201 10.15 11.81 -7.10
CA GLY A 201 11.33 11.19 -7.70
C GLY A 201 12.54 11.15 -6.78
N VAL A 202 12.79 12.21 -6.00
CA VAL A 202 13.86 12.22 -4.99
C VAL A 202 13.59 11.20 -3.89
N LEU A 203 12.35 11.13 -3.39
CA LEU A 203 11.95 10.16 -2.37
C LEU A 203 12.14 8.72 -2.86
N LEU A 204 11.79 8.40 -4.11
CA LEU A 204 12.03 7.08 -4.70
C LEU A 204 13.51 6.70 -4.74
N ILE A 205 14.39 7.66 -5.07
CA ILE A 205 15.84 7.41 -5.08
C ILE A 205 16.35 7.14 -3.66
N LEU A 206 15.86 7.91 -2.67
CA LEU A 206 16.22 7.71 -1.26
C LEU A 206 15.74 6.36 -0.75
N ASP A 207 14.51 5.96 -1.08
CA ASP A 207 13.93 4.65 -0.77
C ASP A 207 14.88 3.53 -1.25
N GLN A 208 15.28 3.62 -2.52
CA GLN A 208 16.10 2.61 -3.18
C GLN A 208 17.55 2.60 -2.69
N TRP A 209 18.09 3.76 -2.31
CA TRP A 209 19.49 3.89 -1.88
C TRP A 209 19.70 3.53 -0.41
N ILE A 210 18.78 3.94 0.46
CA ILE A 210 18.90 3.78 1.92
C ILE A 210 18.20 2.49 2.40
N LYS A 211 17.41 1.83 1.54
CA LYS A 211 16.56 0.67 1.90
C LYS A 211 15.64 0.96 3.10
N GLN A 212 15.13 2.19 3.16
CA GLN A 212 14.18 2.66 4.17
C GLN A 212 12.95 3.20 3.46
N ASP A 213 11.77 3.00 4.04
CA ASP A 213 10.47 3.34 3.43
C ASP A 213 10.11 4.83 3.57
N TYR A 214 10.91 5.72 2.99
CA TYR A 214 10.66 7.16 3.02
C TYR A 214 9.35 7.55 2.32
N LEU A 215 8.92 6.79 1.31
CA LEU A 215 7.63 7.01 0.66
C LEU A 215 6.45 6.95 1.64
N LEU A 216 6.51 6.14 2.70
CA LEU A 216 5.45 6.06 3.71
C LEU A 216 5.29 7.37 4.50
N SER A 217 6.33 8.21 4.54
CA SER A 217 6.24 9.53 5.15
C SER A 217 5.22 10.42 4.44
N LEU A 218 4.96 10.21 3.14
CA LEU A 218 3.94 10.96 2.40
C LEU A 218 2.55 10.81 3.01
N LEU A 219 2.23 9.67 3.64
CA LEU A 219 0.94 9.44 4.28
C LEU A 219 0.72 10.36 5.50
N LYS A 220 1.80 10.75 6.19
CA LYS A 220 1.76 11.72 7.28
C LYS A 220 1.82 13.17 6.77
N TRP A 221 2.62 13.40 5.72
CA TRP A 221 2.97 14.74 5.23
C TRP A 221 2.14 15.23 4.04
N TRP A 222 1.14 14.47 3.56
CA TRP A 222 0.25 14.92 2.48
C TRP A 222 -0.40 16.29 2.70
N PRO A 223 -0.72 16.75 3.93
CA PRO A 223 -1.29 18.09 4.14
C PRO A 223 -0.33 19.21 3.70
N VAL A 224 0.98 18.96 3.62
CA VAL A 224 1.97 19.92 3.10
C VAL A 224 1.65 20.31 1.65
N VAL A 225 1.07 19.42 0.85
CA VAL A 225 0.64 19.75 -0.50
C VAL A 225 -0.38 20.89 -0.49
N LEU A 226 -1.34 20.89 0.45
CA LEU A 226 -2.31 21.98 0.60
C LEU A 226 -1.64 23.28 1.01
N VAL A 227 -0.65 23.21 1.91
CA VAL A 227 0.15 24.38 2.33
C VAL A 227 0.93 24.95 1.15
N LEU A 228 1.59 24.10 0.35
CA LEU A 228 2.35 24.50 -0.84
C LEU A 228 1.45 25.18 -1.88
N ILE A 229 0.22 24.70 -2.07
CA ILE A 229 -0.79 25.34 -2.95
C ILE A 229 -1.14 26.75 -2.43
N GLY A 230 -1.35 26.88 -1.11
CA GLY A 230 -1.62 28.18 -0.47
C GLY A 230 -0.44 29.15 -0.61
N MET A 231 0.78 28.67 -0.37
CA MET A 231 2.01 29.45 -0.54
C MET A 231 2.22 29.89 -1.98
N GLU A 232 1.99 29.01 -2.97
CA GLU A 232 2.06 29.36 -4.40
C GLU A 232 1.05 30.45 -4.75
N TYR A 233 -0.18 30.34 -4.23
CA TYR A 233 -1.22 31.35 -4.45
C TYR A 233 -0.80 32.73 -3.92
N ILE A 234 -0.30 32.79 -2.68
CA ILE A 234 0.14 34.04 -2.05
C ILE A 234 1.36 34.62 -2.79
N ALA A 235 2.35 33.79 -3.12
CA ALA A 235 3.55 34.23 -3.83
C ALA A 235 3.20 34.82 -5.20
N LEU A 236 2.31 34.18 -5.96
CA LEU A 236 1.85 34.69 -7.25
C LEU A 236 1.01 35.97 -7.11
N TYR A 237 0.21 36.08 -6.06
CA TYR A 237 -0.55 37.29 -5.76
C TYR A 237 0.39 38.47 -5.47
N LEU A 238 1.39 38.28 -4.59
CA LEU A 238 2.37 39.30 -4.23
C LEU A 238 3.24 39.71 -5.41
N TRP A 239 3.77 38.74 -6.18
CA TRP A 239 4.56 39.02 -7.38
C TRP A 239 3.75 39.88 -8.35
N LYS A 240 2.50 39.48 -8.63
CA LYS A 240 1.66 40.20 -9.59
C LYS A 240 1.33 41.62 -9.12
N ARG A 241 1.12 41.83 -7.82
CA ARG A 241 0.91 43.17 -7.23
C ARG A 241 2.14 44.07 -7.43
N VAL A 242 3.34 43.55 -7.21
CA VAL A 242 4.60 44.31 -7.37
C VAL A 242 4.92 44.57 -8.85
N SER A 243 4.74 43.57 -9.71
CA SER A 243 5.13 43.69 -11.11
C SER A 243 4.11 44.44 -11.97
N ARG A 244 2.81 44.43 -11.64
CA ARG A 244 1.74 45.03 -12.48
C ARG A 244 0.52 45.50 -11.67
N PRO A 245 0.53 46.75 -11.14
CA PRO A 245 -0.56 47.27 -10.31
C PRO A 245 -1.89 47.50 -11.06
N ASN A 246 -1.90 47.61 -12.39
CA ASN A 246 -3.08 48.01 -13.18
C ASN A 246 -3.79 46.87 -13.95
N GLN A 247 -3.63 45.60 -13.53
CA GLN A 247 -4.23 44.47 -14.25
C GLN A 247 -5.01 43.53 -13.33
N ASP A 248 -6.26 43.91 -13.03
CA ASP A 248 -7.27 43.04 -12.41
C ASP A 248 -7.64 41.90 -13.35
N ARG A 249 -6.88 40.81 -13.25
CA ARG A 249 -7.24 39.53 -13.85
C ARG A 249 -7.24 38.47 -12.76
N ARG A 250 -8.41 37.87 -12.53
CA ARG A 250 -8.60 36.69 -11.66
C ARG A 250 -7.52 35.64 -11.97
N LEU A 251 -6.88 35.12 -10.93
CA LEU A 251 -5.92 34.01 -11.05
C LEU A 251 -6.66 32.80 -11.62
N ARG A 252 -6.10 32.18 -12.66
CA ARG A 252 -6.63 30.93 -13.21
C ARG A 252 -5.86 29.79 -12.56
N PHE A 253 -6.54 29.01 -11.73
CA PHE A 253 -6.02 27.76 -11.19
C PHE A 253 -5.95 26.72 -12.31
N ASP A 254 -4.78 26.12 -12.52
CA ASP A 254 -4.61 24.95 -13.38
C ASP A 254 -4.80 23.67 -12.55
N LEU A 255 -6.05 23.44 -12.14
CA LEU A 255 -6.43 22.28 -11.34
C LEU A 255 -6.12 20.97 -12.09
N SER A 256 -6.18 20.98 -13.41
CA SER A 256 -5.91 19.80 -14.24
C SER A 256 -4.47 19.32 -14.11
N GLY A 257 -3.49 20.22 -14.14
CA GLY A 257 -2.08 19.83 -13.97
C GLY A 257 -1.79 19.26 -12.58
N LEU A 258 -2.37 19.87 -11.55
CA LEU A 258 -2.23 19.43 -10.17
C LEU A 258 -2.86 18.05 -9.95
N LEU A 259 -4.10 17.85 -10.39
CA LEU A 259 -4.78 16.56 -10.27
C LEU A 259 -4.03 15.44 -10.98
N ILE A 260 -3.47 15.71 -12.16
CA ILE A 260 -2.65 14.73 -12.89
C ILE A 260 -1.39 14.38 -12.08
N SER A 261 -0.67 15.36 -11.53
CA SER A 261 0.52 15.09 -10.71
C SER A 261 0.20 14.31 -9.43
N LEU A 262 -0.95 14.60 -8.80
CA LEU A 262 -1.40 13.91 -7.61
C LEU A 262 -1.79 12.46 -7.92
N LEU A 263 -2.57 12.24 -8.99
CA LEU A 263 -2.96 10.91 -9.44
C LEU A 263 -1.73 10.08 -9.79
N LEU A 264 -0.76 10.68 -10.47
CA LEU A 264 0.51 10.03 -10.82
C LEU A 264 1.30 9.66 -9.57
N GLY A 265 1.34 10.53 -8.55
CA GLY A 265 1.93 10.22 -7.25
C GLY A 265 1.24 9.05 -6.53
N ILE A 266 -0.08 9.01 -6.53
CA ILE A 266 -0.87 7.90 -5.96
C ILE A 266 -0.56 6.60 -6.70
N SER A 267 -0.51 6.63 -8.03
CA SER A 267 -0.16 5.47 -8.85
C SER A 267 1.24 4.95 -8.57
N VAL A 268 2.24 5.84 -8.49
CA VAL A 268 3.62 5.47 -8.15
C VAL A 268 3.67 4.83 -6.77
N PHE A 269 3.07 5.49 -5.77
CA PHE A 269 3.02 4.98 -4.40
C PHE A 269 2.37 3.58 -4.33
N ALA A 270 1.22 3.39 -4.99
CA ALA A 270 0.51 2.11 -4.98
C ALA A 270 1.32 0.96 -5.62
N VAL A 271 2.14 1.27 -6.63
CA VAL A 271 2.96 0.27 -7.33
C VAL A 271 4.23 -0.06 -6.55
N THR A 272 4.87 0.93 -5.92
CA THR A 272 6.16 0.72 -5.25
C THR A 272 6.04 0.18 -3.84
N GLN A 273 4.96 0.51 -3.12
CA GLN A 273 4.74 0.12 -1.72
C GLN A 273 3.67 -0.98 -1.58
N GLN A 274 3.65 -1.94 -2.51
CA GLN A 274 2.62 -2.97 -2.62
C GLN A 274 2.46 -3.81 -1.35
N ASP A 275 3.56 -4.32 -0.78
CA ASP A 275 3.52 -5.26 0.35
C ASP A 275 2.89 -4.59 1.59
N GLN A 276 3.17 -3.31 1.79
CA GLN A 276 2.67 -2.56 2.94
C GLN A 276 1.20 -2.12 2.77
N TYR A 277 0.75 -1.84 1.54
CA TYR A 277 -0.67 -1.55 1.26
C TYR A 277 -1.57 -2.76 1.55
N LEU A 278 -1.14 -3.97 1.20
CA LEU A 278 -1.87 -5.20 1.55
C LEU A 278 -2.10 -5.30 3.05
N HIS A 279 -1.11 -4.94 3.88
CA HIS A 279 -1.28 -4.89 5.34
C HIS A 279 -2.27 -3.81 5.81
N LEU A 280 -2.23 -2.61 5.22
CA LEU A 280 -3.18 -1.53 5.52
C LEU A 280 -4.61 -1.92 5.10
N TRP A 281 -4.77 -2.50 3.92
CA TRP A 281 -6.06 -2.96 3.41
C TRP A 281 -6.61 -4.11 4.27
N ASN A 282 -5.78 -5.07 4.65
CA ASN A 282 -6.22 -6.16 5.55
C ASN A 282 -6.66 -5.61 6.91
N ARG A 283 -5.97 -4.60 7.46
CA ARG A 283 -6.37 -3.92 8.71
C ARG A 283 -7.70 -3.22 8.56
N VAL A 284 -7.86 -2.42 7.52
CA VAL A 284 -9.09 -1.65 7.25
C VAL A 284 -10.26 -2.58 6.92
N SER A 285 -10.01 -3.63 6.14
CA SER A 285 -11.00 -4.66 5.80
C SER A 285 -11.42 -5.42 7.06
N LEU A 286 -10.50 -5.89 7.90
CA LEU A 286 -10.84 -6.56 9.15
C LEU A 286 -11.68 -5.65 10.06
N ASP A 287 -11.33 -4.38 10.17
CA ASP A 287 -12.05 -3.41 11.02
C ASP A 287 -13.45 -3.09 10.45
N LEU A 288 -13.57 -2.91 9.13
CA LEU A 288 -14.85 -2.69 8.44
C LEU A 288 -15.75 -3.93 8.49
N THR A 289 -15.19 -5.13 8.27
CA THR A 289 -15.94 -6.39 8.35
C THR A 289 -16.39 -6.62 9.77
N ALA A 290 -15.50 -6.53 10.78
CA ALA A 290 -15.84 -6.72 12.19
C ALA A 290 -16.77 -5.64 12.80
N ALA A 291 -16.87 -4.45 12.18
CA ALA A 291 -17.81 -3.41 12.59
C ALA A 291 -19.22 -3.60 11.99
N GLY A 292 -19.34 -4.28 10.84
CA GLY A 292 -20.62 -4.53 10.16
C GLY A 292 -21.21 -5.92 10.36
N SER A 293 -20.40 -6.89 10.79
CA SER A 293 -20.82 -8.28 11.01
C SER A 293 -21.19 -8.56 12.46
N GLU A 294 -22.30 -9.28 12.66
CA GLU A 294 -22.63 -9.85 13.97
C GLU A 294 -22.04 -11.26 14.09
N PHE A 295 -21.75 -11.70 15.31
CA PHE A 295 -21.15 -13.01 15.57
C PHE A 295 -21.98 -13.79 16.59
N SER A 296 -22.14 -15.09 16.33
CA SER A 296 -22.78 -16.03 17.25
C SER A 296 -21.87 -16.35 18.45
N ASP A 297 -22.46 -16.45 19.64
CA ASP A 297 -21.77 -16.87 20.87
C ASP A 297 -21.87 -18.40 21.08
N GLU A 298 -21.14 -18.95 22.06
CA GLU A 298 -21.25 -20.36 22.50
C GLU A 298 -22.56 -20.60 23.29
N LYS A 299 -23.69 -20.31 22.66
CA LYS A 299 -25.04 -20.46 23.21
C LYS A 299 -25.98 -20.99 22.12
N GLY A 300 -27.09 -21.61 22.54
CA GLY A 300 -28.10 -22.12 21.60
C GLY A 300 -27.77 -23.53 21.10
N TYR A 301 -28.04 -23.78 19.82
CA TYR A 301 -27.89 -25.09 19.19
C TYR A 301 -26.41 -25.41 18.96
N THR A 302 -26.02 -26.66 19.26
CA THR A 302 -24.66 -27.18 19.06
C THR A 302 -24.69 -28.41 18.19
N GLU A 303 -23.80 -28.48 17.21
CA GLU A 303 -23.61 -29.66 16.37
C GLU A 303 -22.13 -30.00 16.26
N VAL A 304 -21.78 -31.25 16.59
CA VAL A 304 -20.44 -31.79 16.38
C VAL A 304 -20.45 -32.51 15.05
N GLN A 305 -19.68 -32.02 14.08
CA GLN A 305 -19.55 -32.65 12.77
C GLN A 305 -18.54 -33.81 12.82
N ASP A 306 -18.71 -34.76 11.89
CA ASP A 306 -17.77 -35.87 11.73
C ASP A 306 -16.36 -35.35 11.43
N PRO A 307 -15.30 -35.98 12.00
CA PRO A 307 -13.93 -35.59 11.73
C PRO A 307 -13.58 -35.72 10.25
N ILE A 308 -12.97 -34.68 9.69
CA ILE A 308 -12.48 -34.68 8.30
C ILE A 308 -11.02 -35.13 8.33
N LEU A 309 -10.70 -36.18 7.59
CA LEU A 309 -9.36 -36.71 7.42
C LEU A 309 -8.77 -36.17 6.12
N ILE A 310 -7.64 -35.46 6.21
CA ILE A 310 -6.93 -34.92 5.06
C ILE A 310 -5.64 -35.73 4.88
N PRO A 311 -5.53 -36.54 3.81
CA PRO A 311 -4.33 -37.33 3.56
C PRO A 311 -3.14 -36.41 3.27
N ILE A 312 -1.98 -36.75 3.81
CA ILE A 312 -0.78 -35.94 3.68
C ILE A 312 0.05 -36.44 2.51
N ASP A 313 0.26 -35.59 1.50
CA ASP A 313 1.22 -35.87 0.44
C ASP A 313 2.66 -35.57 0.93
N ILE A 314 3.64 -36.27 0.37
CA ILE A 314 5.07 -36.01 0.58
C ILE A 314 5.40 -34.55 0.25
N LYS A 315 4.68 -33.94 -0.69
CA LYS A 315 4.87 -32.55 -1.12
C LYS A 315 4.22 -31.50 -0.21
N SER A 316 3.37 -31.89 0.75
CA SER A 316 2.68 -30.94 1.63
C SER A 316 3.68 -30.28 2.60
N SER A 317 3.82 -28.96 2.48
CA SER A 317 4.74 -28.14 3.27
C SER A 317 4.04 -27.07 4.10
N GLU A 318 2.87 -26.59 3.67
CA GLU A 318 2.15 -25.47 4.29
C GLU A 318 0.70 -25.88 4.62
N VAL A 319 0.22 -25.51 5.81
CA VAL A 319 -1.17 -25.66 6.26
C VAL A 319 -1.77 -24.27 6.44
N VAL A 320 -2.87 -24.02 5.74
CA VAL A 320 -3.60 -22.76 5.78
C VAL A 320 -4.99 -22.99 6.31
N ILE A 321 -5.36 -22.24 7.34
CA ILE A 321 -6.64 -22.34 8.02
C ILE A 321 -7.27 -20.97 8.01
N ASP A 322 -8.41 -20.84 7.33
CA ASP A 322 -9.20 -19.61 7.30
C ASP A 322 -10.55 -19.83 7.98
N GLY A 323 -10.71 -19.19 9.13
CA GLY A 323 -11.93 -19.16 9.91
C GLY A 323 -12.57 -17.78 9.89
N ILE A 324 -13.90 -17.73 10.04
CA ILE A 324 -14.61 -16.46 10.14
C ILE A 324 -14.89 -16.14 11.62
N ASN A 325 -15.65 -17.02 12.28
CA ASN A 325 -16.04 -16.87 13.68
C ASN A 325 -15.82 -18.17 14.45
N GLY A 326 -15.11 -18.14 15.57
CA GLY A 326 -14.83 -19.30 16.43
C GLY A 326 -13.35 -19.53 16.72
N ARG A 327 -13.07 -20.31 17.76
CA ARG A 327 -11.70 -20.63 18.19
C ARG A 327 -11.06 -21.63 17.24
N ILE A 328 -9.81 -21.36 16.85
CA ILE A 328 -8.97 -22.31 16.11
C ILE A 328 -7.93 -22.85 17.09
N ALA A 329 -7.99 -24.14 17.37
CA ALA A 329 -7.01 -24.86 18.18
C ALA A 329 -6.22 -25.82 17.29
N ILE A 330 -4.90 -25.66 17.28
CA ILE A 330 -3.98 -26.54 16.56
C ILE A 330 -3.11 -27.24 17.59
N GLU A 331 -3.16 -28.56 17.57
CA GLU A 331 -2.37 -29.42 18.43
C GLU A 331 -1.68 -30.49 17.62
N ARG A 332 -0.52 -30.91 18.09
CA ARG A 332 0.19 -32.05 17.51
C ARG A 332 -0.21 -33.32 18.26
N GLY A 333 -0.42 -34.42 17.53
CA GLY A 333 -0.78 -35.71 18.12
C GLY A 333 -0.39 -36.93 17.27
N PRO A 334 -0.59 -38.16 17.79
CA PRO A 334 -0.16 -39.42 17.17
C PRO A 334 -1.13 -39.87 16.08
N VAL A 335 -1.29 -39.03 15.06
CA VAL A 335 -2.14 -39.28 13.88
C VAL A 335 -1.26 -39.45 12.64
N GLN A 336 -1.76 -40.15 11.62
CA GLN A 336 -1.06 -40.30 10.33
C GLN A 336 -1.44 -39.18 9.36
N ASP A 337 -2.71 -38.76 9.39
CA ASP A 337 -3.31 -37.73 8.55
C ASP A 337 -3.70 -36.51 9.40
N ILE A 338 -3.92 -35.37 8.75
CA ILE A 338 -4.44 -34.18 9.46
C ILE A 338 -5.92 -34.42 9.76
N ILE A 339 -6.31 -34.27 11.03
CA ILE A 339 -7.70 -34.44 11.47
C ILE A 339 -8.29 -33.08 11.82
N VAL A 340 -9.37 -32.69 11.16
CA VAL A 340 -10.12 -31.47 11.47
C VAL A 340 -11.43 -31.86 12.14
N LYS A 341 -11.66 -31.35 13.35
CA LYS A 341 -12.88 -31.55 14.14
C LYS A 341 -13.63 -30.21 14.28
N PRO A 342 -14.69 -29.98 13.48
CA PRO A 342 -15.52 -28.79 13.58
C PRO A 342 -16.59 -28.96 14.66
N VAL A 343 -16.76 -27.94 15.51
CA VAL A 343 -17.90 -27.82 16.44
C VAL A 343 -18.63 -26.52 16.14
N ILE A 344 -19.89 -26.64 15.76
CA ILE A 344 -20.72 -25.53 15.30
C ILE A 344 -21.66 -25.09 16.44
N TRP A 345 -21.77 -23.78 16.61
CA TRP A 345 -22.69 -23.12 17.53
C TRP A 345 -23.54 -22.09 16.79
N ILE A 346 -24.84 -22.11 17.03
CA ILE A 346 -25.82 -21.21 16.41
C ILE A 346 -26.79 -20.72 17.49
N ASP A 347 -26.76 -19.41 17.72
CA ASP A 347 -27.64 -18.70 18.65
C ASP A 347 -28.71 -17.86 17.95
N GLY A 348 -29.73 -17.39 18.69
CA GLY A 348 -30.66 -16.36 18.21
C GLY A 348 -31.74 -16.82 17.23
N VAL A 349 -31.84 -18.11 16.95
CA VAL A 349 -32.87 -18.74 16.12
C VAL A 349 -33.44 -19.99 16.80
N GLN A 350 -34.63 -20.45 16.38
CA GLN A 350 -35.20 -21.71 16.86
C GLN A 350 -34.39 -22.91 16.36
N ASP A 351 -34.37 -23.99 17.15
CA ASP A 351 -33.56 -25.18 16.88
C ASP A 351 -33.82 -25.78 15.49
N GLU A 352 -35.06 -25.76 15.00
CA GLU A 352 -35.40 -26.28 13.67
C GLU A 352 -34.74 -25.52 12.52
N ASP A 353 -34.57 -24.20 12.66
CA ASP A 353 -33.90 -23.36 11.68
C ASP A 353 -32.38 -23.39 11.87
N ALA A 354 -31.91 -23.53 13.11
CA ALA A 354 -30.50 -23.73 13.42
C ALA A 354 -29.94 -25.00 12.75
N VAL A 355 -30.70 -26.12 12.77
CA VAL A 355 -30.33 -27.37 12.09
C VAL A 355 -30.17 -27.16 10.57
N LYS A 356 -31.00 -26.33 9.93
CA LYS A 356 -30.87 -26.03 8.49
C LYS A 356 -29.60 -25.24 8.21
N ILE A 357 -29.29 -24.25 9.05
CA ILE A 357 -28.09 -23.42 8.93
C ILE A 357 -26.84 -24.28 9.17
N ALA A 358 -26.85 -25.18 10.17
CA ALA A 358 -25.73 -26.07 10.46
C ALA A 358 -25.39 -26.99 9.28
N LYS A 359 -26.40 -27.48 8.55
CA LYS A 359 -26.20 -28.30 7.33
C LYS A 359 -25.62 -27.53 6.15
N ASP A 360 -25.82 -26.21 6.10
CA ASP A 360 -25.25 -25.35 5.06
C ASP A 360 -23.76 -25.05 5.32
N ILE A 361 -23.28 -25.17 6.58
CA ILE A 361 -21.89 -24.93 6.95
C ILE A 361 -21.02 -26.10 6.50
N LYS A 362 -20.01 -25.80 5.66
CA LYS A 362 -19.08 -26.80 5.13
C LYS A 362 -17.64 -26.32 5.32
N VAL A 363 -16.81 -27.21 5.83
CA VAL A 363 -15.35 -27.03 5.84
C VAL A 363 -14.82 -27.57 4.52
N GLN A 364 -14.29 -26.69 3.67
CA GLN A 364 -13.65 -27.09 2.43
C GLN A 364 -12.18 -27.39 2.67
N THR A 365 -11.75 -28.55 2.20
CA THR A 365 -10.36 -29.00 2.29
C THR A 365 -9.77 -29.17 0.91
N SER A 366 -8.53 -28.73 0.71
CA SER A 366 -7.77 -29.03 -0.51
C SER A 366 -6.54 -29.87 -0.19
N GLU A 367 -6.22 -30.79 -1.10
CA GLU A 367 -5.05 -31.67 -1.02
C GLU A 367 -3.96 -31.16 -1.97
N GLY A 368 -2.70 -31.25 -1.55
CA GLY A 368 -1.54 -30.89 -2.37
C GLY A 368 -0.37 -30.36 -1.55
N ALA A 369 0.48 -29.56 -2.20
CA ALA A 369 1.63 -28.93 -1.53
C ALA A 369 1.22 -27.95 -0.42
N LYS A 370 0.03 -27.37 -0.56
CA LYS A 370 -0.62 -26.46 0.39
C LYS A 370 -1.95 -27.08 0.79
N VAL A 371 -2.12 -27.34 2.08
CA VAL A 371 -3.36 -27.86 2.65
C VAL A 371 -4.21 -26.68 3.07
N ASP A 372 -5.27 -26.40 2.32
CA ASP A 372 -6.22 -25.31 2.65
C ASP A 372 -7.42 -25.88 3.40
N ILE A 373 -7.74 -25.29 4.55
CA ILE A 373 -8.90 -25.58 5.40
C ILE A 373 -9.69 -24.27 5.54
N THR A 374 -10.74 -24.13 4.76
CA THR A 374 -11.58 -22.90 4.75
C THR A 374 -12.98 -23.22 5.24
N VAL A 375 -13.47 -22.46 6.23
CA VAL A 375 -14.86 -22.56 6.70
C VAL A 375 -15.76 -21.73 5.79
N LYS A 376 -16.70 -22.38 5.10
CA LYS A 376 -17.78 -21.69 4.39
C LYS A 376 -19.05 -21.72 5.23
N ASP A 377 -19.42 -20.55 5.72
CA ASP A 377 -20.66 -20.36 6.47
C ASP A 377 -21.72 -19.63 5.63
N ARG A 378 -22.92 -19.56 6.20
CA ARG A 378 -24.03 -18.77 5.67
C ARG A 378 -24.48 -17.82 6.77
N THR A 379 -24.54 -16.53 6.45
CA THR A 379 -25.02 -15.52 7.40
C THR A 379 -26.51 -15.69 7.67
N TYR A 380 -26.93 -15.34 8.89
CA TYR A 380 -28.31 -15.43 9.34
C TYR A 380 -28.67 -14.26 10.27
N GLY A 381 -29.85 -14.32 10.91
CA GLY A 381 -30.33 -13.30 11.84
C GLY A 381 -31.15 -12.20 11.17
N ALA A 382 -31.80 -11.36 11.99
CA ALA A 382 -32.69 -10.29 11.52
C ALA A 382 -31.97 -9.24 10.63
N SER A 383 -30.68 -9.05 10.86
CA SER A 383 -29.79 -8.17 10.07
C SER A 383 -29.18 -8.86 8.84
N GLY A 384 -29.25 -10.19 8.75
CA GLY A 384 -28.66 -10.97 7.65
C GLY A 384 -27.12 -10.98 7.62
N SER A 385 -26.46 -10.45 8.66
CA SER A 385 -25.00 -10.32 8.75
C SER A 385 -24.40 -11.12 9.91
N ARG A 386 -25.18 -11.98 10.57
CA ARG A 386 -24.70 -12.79 11.70
C ARG A 386 -24.01 -14.05 11.21
N HIS A 387 -22.74 -14.23 11.59
CA HIS A 387 -21.97 -15.43 11.26
C HIS A 387 -22.09 -16.48 12.39
N PRO A 388 -22.37 -17.76 12.06
CA PRO A 388 -22.36 -18.84 13.03
C PRO A 388 -20.95 -19.06 13.58
N ARG A 389 -20.85 -19.63 14.78
CA ARG A 389 -19.55 -19.88 15.41
C ARG A 389 -19.09 -21.29 15.12
N VAL A 390 -17.91 -21.43 14.53
CA VAL A 390 -17.30 -22.70 14.18
C VAL A 390 -15.96 -22.80 14.89
N ASN A 391 -15.93 -23.57 15.98
CA ASN A 391 -14.69 -23.90 16.65
C ASN A 391 -14.01 -25.04 15.88
N LEU A 392 -12.76 -24.84 15.49
CA LEU A 392 -11.95 -25.83 14.78
C LEU A 392 -10.89 -26.39 15.70
N THR A 393 -10.84 -27.72 15.85
CA THR A 393 -9.70 -28.41 16.43
C THR A 393 -8.98 -29.17 15.33
N VAL A 394 -7.74 -28.77 15.04
CA VAL A 394 -6.90 -29.36 14.00
C VAL A 394 -5.77 -30.14 14.67
N VAL A 395 -5.76 -31.46 14.46
CA VAL A 395 -4.71 -32.35 14.96
C VAL A 395 -3.74 -32.62 13.83
N ILE A 396 -2.49 -32.19 14.02
CA ILE A 396 -1.38 -32.35 13.09
C ILE A 396 -0.56 -33.58 13.49
N PRO A 397 -0.10 -34.42 12.56
CA PRO A 397 0.71 -35.58 12.89
C PRO A 397 2.08 -35.20 13.47
N GLU A 398 2.58 -36.02 14.38
CA GLU A 398 3.89 -35.85 15.02
C GLU A 398 5.08 -36.07 14.08
N ASN A 399 4.90 -36.91 13.04
CA ASN A 399 5.97 -37.32 12.14
C ASN A 399 6.30 -36.28 11.04
N ARG A 400 5.62 -35.13 11.02
CA ARG A 400 5.79 -34.08 9.99
C ARG A 400 5.80 -32.68 10.59
N LYS A 401 6.56 -31.79 9.93
CA LYS A 401 6.61 -30.35 10.21
C LYS A 401 5.99 -29.62 9.03
N PHE A 402 5.25 -28.56 9.31
CA PHE A 402 4.56 -27.73 8.33
C PHE A 402 4.72 -26.26 8.69
N ASP A 403 4.69 -25.40 7.69
CA ASP A 403 4.50 -23.97 7.92
C ASP A 403 3.01 -23.69 8.07
N PHE A 404 2.66 -22.69 8.89
CA PHE A 404 1.27 -22.43 9.25
C PHE A 404 0.85 -21.02 8.87
N ASN A 405 -0.33 -20.89 8.28
CA ASN A 405 -1.01 -19.62 8.10
C ASN A 405 -2.43 -19.73 8.62
N VAL A 406 -2.69 -19.08 9.76
CA VAL A 406 -3.95 -19.19 10.48
C VAL A 406 -4.58 -17.82 10.58
N SER A 407 -5.76 -17.67 9.99
CA SER A 407 -6.53 -16.43 10.00
C SER A 407 -7.91 -16.65 10.61
N THR A 408 -8.33 -15.71 11.46
CA THR A 408 -9.72 -15.63 11.93
C THR A 408 -10.21 -14.19 12.08
N THR A 409 -11.47 -13.91 11.79
CA THR A 409 -12.03 -12.55 11.98
C THR A 409 -12.44 -12.34 13.44
N ASN A 410 -13.11 -13.32 14.05
CA ASN A 410 -13.56 -13.26 15.45
C ASN A 410 -13.36 -14.61 16.13
N GLY A 411 -12.34 -14.73 16.95
CA GLY A 411 -11.96 -16.01 17.56
C GLY A 411 -10.53 -16.01 18.08
N GLY A 412 -10.28 -16.81 19.12
CA GLY A 412 -8.92 -17.03 19.60
C GLY A 412 -8.19 -18.07 18.75
N ILE A 413 -6.87 -17.93 18.65
CA ILE A 413 -6.00 -18.94 18.04
C ILE A 413 -5.13 -19.54 19.14
N SER A 414 -5.07 -20.87 19.19
CA SER A 414 -4.33 -21.62 20.20
C SER A 414 -3.41 -22.63 19.52
N LEU A 415 -2.10 -22.52 19.73
CA LEU A 415 -1.12 -23.48 19.24
C LEU A 415 -0.45 -24.19 20.41
N VAL A 416 -0.46 -25.52 20.40
CA VAL A 416 0.12 -26.33 21.48
C VAL A 416 1.03 -27.41 20.93
N ASN A 417 2.26 -27.47 21.43
CA ASN A 417 3.28 -28.47 21.07
C ASN A 417 3.56 -28.53 19.56
N LEU A 418 3.55 -27.38 18.90
CA LEU A 418 3.66 -27.28 17.44
C LEU A 418 5.12 -27.07 17.02
N GLN A 419 5.55 -27.74 15.94
CA GLN A 419 6.86 -27.48 15.33
C GLN A 419 6.71 -27.24 13.84
N ALA A 420 7.03 -26.02 13.41
CA ALA A 420 7.06 -25.62 12.02
C ALA A 420 8.40 -25.92 11.35
N THR A 421 8.43 -25.80 10.02
CA THR A 421 9.66 -25.94 9.24
C THR A 421 10.46 -24.64 9.27
N SER A 422 9.79 -23.52 8.99
CA SER A 422 10.31 -22.16 9.18
C SER A 422 9.29 -21.26 9.86
N ASP A 423 8.10 -21.10 9.28
CA ASP A 423 7.26 -19.92 9.55
C ASP A 423 5.86 -20.27 10.08
N ILE A 424 5.40 -19.48 11.04
CA ILE A 424 4.05 -19.53 11.62
C ILE A 424 3.46 -18.11 11.55
N THR A 425 2.44 -17.93 10.73
CA THR A 425 1.73 -16.67 10.55
C THR A 425 0.34 -16.76 11.18
N LEU A 426 0.03 -15.84 12.10
CA LEU A 426 -1.21 -15.81 12.86
C LEU A 426 -1.90 -14.46 12.69
N GLN A 427 -3.18 -14.46 12.36
CA GLN A 427 -3.98 -13.26 12.22
C GLN A 427 -5.34 -13.47 12.89
N THR A 428 -5.68 -12.61 13.85
CA THR A 428 -7.03 -12.57 14.43
C THR A 428 -7.58 -11.15 14.45
N GLY A 429 -8.85 -10.94 14.10
CA GLY A 429 -9.48 -9.63 14.28
C GLY A 429 -9.73 -9.37 15.76
N ARG A 430 -10.57 -10.18 16.39
CA ARG A 430 -10.88 -10.11 17.83
C ARG A 430 -10.72 -11.48 18.47
N GLY A 431 -9.82 -11.60 19.43
CA GLY A 431 -9.60 -12.85 20.15
C GLY A 431 -8.19 -12.99 20.70
N ASN A 432 -8.03 -13.92 21.65
CA ASN A 432 -6.74 -14.16 22.30
C ASN A 432 -5.86 -15.07 21.45
N LEU A 433 -4.56 -14.76 21.40
CA LEU A 433 -3.55 -15.62 20.80
C LEU A 433 -2.80 -16.33 21.93
N TYR A 434 -2.81 -17.66 21.91
CA TYR A 434 -2.14 -18.48 22.92
C TYR A 434 -1.20 -19.46 22.24
N LEU A 435 0.10 -19.38 22.55
CA LEU A 435 1.11 -20.29 22.05
C LEU A 435 1.81 -20.96 23.22
N ASN A 436 1.94 -22.28 23.17
CA ASN A 436 2.64 -23.05 24.19
C ASN A 436 3.51 -24.14 23.54
N ASN A 437 4.81 -24.13 23.87
CA ASN A 437 5.82 -25.05 23.34
C ASN A 437 5.80 -25.05 21.80
N VAL A 438 6.13 -23.92 21.20
CA VAL A 438 6.09 -23.72 19.74
C VAL A 438 7.50 -23.52 19.20
N THR A 439 7.85 -24.22 18.11
CA THR A 439 9.15 -24.06 17.42
C THR A 439 8.92 -23.57 16.00
N GLY A 440 9.57 -22.46 15.63
CA GLY A 440 9.46 -21.78 14.33
C GLY A 440 9.44 -20.26 14.51
N ASP A 441 9.64 -19.52 13.42
CA ASP A 441 9.54 -18.07 13.38
C ASP A 441 8.05 -17.67 13.37
N VAL A 442 7.60 -17.03 14.45
CA VAL A 442 6.20 -16.68 14.68
C VAL A 442 5.98 -15.21 14.37
N THR A 443 5.09 -14.94 13.41
CA THR A 443 4.57 -13.60 13.12
C THR A 443 3.08 -13.56 13.45
N GLY A 444 2.67 -12.69 14.36
CA GLY A 444 1.29 -12.59 14.83
C GLY A 444 0.70 -11.18 14.72
N LYS A 445 -0.56 -11.07 14.30
CA LYS A 445 -1.30 -9.80 14.24
C LYS A 445 -2.67 -9.94 14.88
N THR A 446 -3.03 -9.00 15.76
CA THR A 446 -4.37 -8.93 16.34
C THR A 446 -4.90 -7.49 16.44
N LEU A 447 -6.20 -7.24 16.24
CA LEU A 447 -6.75 -5.91 16.52
C LEU A 447 -7.05 -5.76 18.01
N SER A 448 -7.62 -6.81 18.64
CA SER A 448 -7.95 -6.79 20.05
C SER A 448 -7.88 -8.18 20.66
N GLY A 449 -7.12 -8.33 21.73
CA GLY A 449 -7.03 -9.58 22.49
C GLY A 449 -5.72 -9.72 23.25
N ARG A 450 -5.69 -10.65 24.20
CA ARG A 450 -4.46 -11.01 24.91
C ARG A 450 -3.58 -11.88 24.04
N VAL A 451 -2.28 -11.57 23.97
CA VAL A 451 -1.27 -12.44 23.37
C VAL A 451 -0.47 -13.06 24.51
N GLU A 452 -0.37 -14.38 24.52
CA GLU A 452 0.31 -15.13 25.55
C GLU A 452 1.18 -16.22 24.91
N LEU A 453 2.50 -16.08 25.07
CA LEU A 453 3.51 -16.97 24.51
C LEU A 453 4.25 -17.67 25.64
N HIS A 454 4.30 -18.99 25.60
CA HIS A 454 5.02 -19.84 26.55
C HIS A 454 5.97 -20.75 25.80
N ASN A 455 7.26 -20.73 26.13
CA ASN A 455 8.29 -21.61 25.57
C ASN A 455 8.28 -21.59 24.03
N VAL A 456 8.55 -20.44 23.43
CA VAL A 456 8.62 -20.29 21.97
C VAL A 456 10.07 -20.24 21.53
N THR A 457 10.45 -21.07 20.55
CA THR A 457 11.80 -21.12 19.99
C THR A 457 11.78 -20.67 18.54
N GLY A 458 12.49 -19.59 18.22
CA GLY A 458 12.48 -18.92 16.93
C GLY A 458 12.27 -17.41 17.09
N LYS A 459 12.28 -16.68 15.97
CA LYS A 459 11.99 -15.25 15.96
C LYS A 459 10.51 -15.01 16.25
N VAL A 460 10.20 -14.02 17.09
CA VAL A 460 8.84 -13.64 17.46
C VAL A 460 8.59 -12.18 17.05
N ASP A 461 7.59 -11.94 16.20
CA ASP A 461 7.13 -10.59 15.82
C ASP A 461 5.61 -10.50 16.01
N PHE A 462 5.14 -9.76 17.01
CA PHE A 462 3.72 -9.55 17.26
C PHE A 462 3.33 -8.07 17.23
N GLU A 463 2.25 -7.77 16.50
CA GLU A 463 1.64 -6.45 16.46
C GLU A 463 0.18 -6.53 16.95
N THR A 464 -0.19 -5.67 17.91
CA THR A 464 -1.57 -5.51 18.36
C THR A 464 -2.02 -4.04 18.41
N LEU A 465 -3.29 -3.76 18.15
CA LEU A 465 -3.84 -2.43 18.46
C LEU A 465 -4.26 -2.32 19.94
N GLY A 466 -4.59 -3.44 20.57
CA GLY A 466 -5.22 -3.44 21.89
C GLY A 466 -5.05 -4.78 22.60
N GLY A 467 -4.61 -4.73 23.85
CA GLY A 467 -4.57 -5.90 24.74
C GLY A 467 -3.18 -6.17 25.31
N LYS A 468 -3.15 -7.01 26.34
CA LYS A 468 -1.92 -7.36 27.06
C LYS A 468 -1.11 -8.39 26.27
N MET A 469 0.20 -8.16 26.14
CA MET A 469 1.14 -9.12 25.56
C MET A 469 2.04 -9.70 26.65
N ILE A 470 2.12 -11.03 26.72
CA ILE A 470 2.89 -11.77 27.71
C ILE A 470 3.78 -12.77 26.98
N GLY A 471 5.09 -12.68 27.17
CA GLY A 471 6.06 -13.67 26.71
C GLY A 471 6.77 -14.32 27.90
N MET A 472 6.73 -15.63 28.01
CA MET A 472 7.43 -16.39 29.03
C MET A 472 8.34 -17.43 28.38
N GLY A 473 9.66 -17.28 28.57
CA GLY A 473 10.64 -18.20 27.99
C GLY A 473 10.66 -18.16 26.46
N ILE A 474 11.12 -17.05 25.88
CA ILE A 474 11.29 -16.95 24.43
C ILE A 474 12.75 -17.15 24.08
N PHE A 475 13.01 -18.12 23.19
CA PHE A 475 14.32 -18.52 22.72
C PHE A 475 14.53 -18.03 21.27
N GLY A 476 14.94 -16.78 21.12
CA GLY A 476 15.10 -16.07 19.85
C GLY A 476 14.77 -14.57 19.94
N PRO A 477 14.97 -13.79 18.86
CA PRO A 477 14.68 -12.36 18.87
C PRO A 477 13.18 -12.08 19.04
N VAL A 478 12.83 -11.13 19.91
CA VAL A 478 11.45 -10.77 20.24
C VAL A 478 11.17 -9.34 19.82
N LYS A 479 10.08 -9.16 19.08
CA LYS A 479 9.54 -7.85 18.75
C LYS A 479 8.05 -7.80 19.08
N PHE A 480 7.67 -6.90 19.97
CA PHE A 480 6.29 -6.68 20.39
C PHE A 480 5.93 -5.20 20.22
N ASP A 481 4.91 -4.93 19.40
CA ASP A 481 4.38 -3.60 19.15
C ASP A 481 2.90 -3.54 19.56
N THR A 482 2.53 -2.61 20.44
CA THR A 482 1.13 -2.32 20.76
C THR A 482 0.80 -0.84 20.72
N MET A 483 -0.44 -0.51 20.36
CA MET A 483 -0.95 0.86 20.52
C MET A 483 -1.47 1.09 21.94
N ILE A 484 -2.18 0.10 22.51
CA ILE A 484 -2.78 0.19 23.84
C ILE A 484 -2.66 -1.18 24.53
N GLY A 485 -2.00 -1.20 25.69
CA GLY A 485 -1.90 -2.40 26.52
C GLY A 485 -0.50 -2.62 27.09
N ASP A 486 -0.46 -3.43 28.14
CA ASP A 486 0.78 -3.75 28.85
C ASP A 486 1.56 -4.84 28.12
N ILE A 487 2.89 -4.72 28.16
CA ILE A 487 3.83 -5.71 27.64
C ILE A 487 4.60 -6.30 28.81
N SER A 488 4.62 -7.62 28.95
CA SER A 488 5.40 -8.33 29.95
C SER A 488 6.23 -9.43 29.31
N ILE A 489 7.54 -9.39 29.49
CA ILE A 489 8.46 -10.44 29.06
C ILE A 489 9.15 -11.00 30.30
N VAL A 490 8.97 -12.29 30.54
CA VAL A 490 9.63 -13.04 31.60
C VAL A 490 10.61 -13.98 30.92
N HIS A 491 11.88 -13.59 30.90
CA HIS A 491 12.99 -14.29 30.28
C HIS A 491 12.91 -14.38 28.74
N ALA A 492 13.88 -13.74 28.08
CA ALA A 492 14.21 -13.95 26.67
C ALA A 492 15.72 -14.02 26.50
N ASP A 493 16.20 -14.89 25.61
CA ASP A 493 17.62 -15.22 25.44
C ASP A 493 18.30 -14.47 24.27
N ASN A 494 17.66 -13.44 23.72
CA ASN A 494 18.17 -12.71 22.57
C ASN A 494 17.72 -11.24 22.58
N GLU A 495 17.83 -10.54 21.43
CA GLU A 495 17.37 -9.16 21.27
C GLU A 495 15.87 -9.01 21.57
N ILE A 496 15.54 -8.00 22.37
CA ILE A 496 14.17 -7.65 22.75
C ILE A 496 13.87 -6.25 22.22
N SER A 497 12.79 -6.10 21.45
CA SER A 497 12.25 -4.81 21.01
C SER A 497 10.79 -4.72 21.41
N VAL A 498 10.47 -3.91 22.42
CA VAL A 498 9.12 -3.71 22.94
C VAL A 498 8.70 -2.26 22.82
N ASN A 499 7.50 -2.02 22.30
CA ASN A 499 7.01 -0.67 22.04
C ASN A 499 5.50 -0.59 22.34
N THR A 500 5.11 0.41 23.12
CA THR A 500 3.71 0.72 23.42
C THR A 500 3.45 2.22 23.35
N ARG A 501 2.26 2.64 22.90
CA ARG A 501 1.88 4.06 23.04
C ARG A 501 1.18 4.36 24.37
N ASN A 502 0.48 3.38 24.93
CA ASN A 502 -0.23 3.55 26.18
C ASN A 502 -0.32 2.22 26.92
N GLY A 503 0.56 2.04 27.91
CA GLY A 503 0.67 0.82 28.68
C GLY A 503 2.02 0.69 29.37
N ASN A 504 2.08 -0.20 30.35
CA ASN A 504 3.31 -0.47 31.09
C ASN A 504 4.15 -1.52 30.38
N ILE A 505 5.46 -1.37 30.43
CA ILE A 505 6.42 -2.36 29.93
C ILE A 505 7.13 -2.97 31.13
N SER A 506 7.12 -4.29 31.23
CA SER A 506 7.90 -5.03 32.23
C SER A 506 8.76 -6.08 31.52
N VAL A 507 10.07 -5.96 31.65
CA VAL A 507 11.02 -6.94 31.11
C VAL A 507 11.85 -7.49 32.25
N ASP A 508 11.74 -8.79 32.49
CA ASP A 508 12.51 -9.51 33.48
C ASP A 508 13.52 -10.43 32.81
N ARG A 509 14.79 -10.31 33.23
CA ARG A 509 15.95 -11.03 32.69
C ARG A 509 16.22 -10.74 31.21
N ALA A 510 16.51 -9.48 30.90
CA ALA A 510 17.01 -9.06 29.57
C ALA A 510 18.53 -9.26 29.46
N TYR A 511 18.99 -10.32 28.81
CA TYR A 511 20.43 -10.65 28.78
C TYR A 511 21.23 -9.96 27.67
N TYR A 512 20.59 -9.61 26.56
CA TYR A 512 21.24 -9.09 25.36
C TYR A 512 20.74 -7.68 25.04
N LYS A 513 20.69 -7.32 23.75
CA LYS A 513 20.23 -6.02 23.27
C LYS A 513 18.75 -5.79 23.64
N LEU A 514 18.43 -4.60 24.13
CA LEU A 514 17.09 -4.24 24.57
C LEU A 514 16.68 -2.89 24.01
N ARG A 515 15.50 -2.82 23.40
CA ARG A 515 14.84 -1.58 23.05
C ARG A 515 13.46 -1.56 23.68
N ALA A 516 13.19 -0.59 24.55
CA ALA A 516 11.93 -0.46 25.25
C ALA A 516 11.40 0.97 25.15
N GLU A 517 10.26 1.16 24.50
CA GLU A 517 9.71 2.49 24.25
C GLU A 517 8.24 2.57 24.70
N SER A 518 7.91 3.55 25.55
CA SER A 518 6.54 3.88 25.91
C SER A 518 6.28 5.38 25.77
N LEU A 519 5.12 5.76 25.23
CA LEU A 519 4.69 7.17 25.28
C LEU A 519 4.02 7.50 26.62
N ASN A 520 3.18 6.60 27.13
CA ASN A 520 2.50 6.75 28.41
C ASN A 520 2.49 5.42 29.16
N GLY A 521 3.25 5.32 30.24
CA GLY A 521 3.28 4.14 31.10
C GLY A 521 4.62 3.93 31.78
N GLN A 522 4.61 3.12 32.83
CA GLN A 522 5.81 2.75 33.58
C GLN A 522 6.64 1.73 32.79
N ILE A 523 7.96 1.89 32.79
CA ILE A 523 8.91 0.92 32.24
C ILE A 523 9.69 0.31 33.41
N VAL A 524 9.54 -1.00 33.63
CA VAL A 524 10.27 -1.75 34.66
C VAL A 524 11.16 -2.77 33.97
N ILE A 525 12.47 -2.60 34.08
CA ILE A 525 13.45 -3.52 33.48
C ILE A 525 14.31 -4.08 34.60
N ARG A 526 14.38 -5.41 34.68
CA ARG A 526 15.25 -6.11 35.62
C ARG A 526 16.18 -7.03 34.86
N SER A 527 17.48 -6.93 35.11
CA SER A 527 18.41 -7.91 34.59
C SER A 527 19.59 -8.18 35.52
N PRO A 528 20.02 -9.44 35.66
CA PRO A 528 21.25 -9.78 36.36
C PRO A 528 22.52 -9.53 35.52
N ILE A 529 22.40 -9.35 34.20
CA ILE A 529 23.55 -9.14 33.29
C ILE A 529 23.20 -8.15 32.17
N VAL A 530 24.21 -7.44 31.66
CA VAL A 530 24.09 -6.53 30.52
C VAL A 530 25.04 -7.03 29.42
N GLY A 531 24.49 -7.73 28.43
CA GLY A 531 25.26 -8.35 27.33
C GLY A 531 25.05 -7.71 25.96
N GLY A 532 24.43 -6.53 25.89
CA GLY A 532 24.14 -5.80 24.66
C GLY A 532 23.72 -4.36 24.93
N ASP A 533 23.59 -3.56 23.86
CA ASP A 533 23.19 -2.15 23.98
C ASP A 533 21.70 -2.03 24.31
N TRP A 534 21.37 -1.12 25.23
CA TRP A 534 20.02 -0.86 25.70
C TRP A 534 19.60 0.55 25.34
N THR A 535 18.40 0.69 24.80
CA THR A 535 17.75 1.98 24.52
C THR A 535 16.37 1.98 25.14
N ILE A 536 16.18 2.84 26.13
CA ILE A 536 14.95 2.91 26.92
C ILE A 536 14.40 4.33 26.80
N TYR A 537 13.15 4.46 26.35
CA TYR A 537 12.50 5.75 26.16
C TYR A 537 11.12 5.77 26.80
N SER A 538 10.86 6.78 27.65
CA SER A 538 9.53 7.05 28.22
C SER A 538 9.17 8.52 28.07
N ALA A 539 8.12 8.82 27.30
CA ALA A 539 7.66 10.21 27.18
C ALA A 539 6.92 10.68 28.44
N VAL A 540 6.14 9.81 29.09
CA VAL A 540 5.46 10.06 30.37
C VAL A 540 5.33 8.73 31.13
N GLY A 541 5.98 8.65 32.30
CA GLY A 541 5.93 7.46 33.15
C GLY A 541 7.28 7.14 33.76
N GLU A 542 7.25 6.60 34.98
CA GLU A 542 8.44 6.24 35.74
C GLU A 542 9.23 5.12 35.05
N ILE A 543 10.56 5.24 35.06
CA ILE A 543 11.47 4.19 34.62
C ILE A 543 12.14 3.59 35.86
N ASP A 544 11.90 2.31 36.14
CA ASP A 544 12.60 1.54 37.18
C ASP A 544 13.54 0.53 36.51
N LEU A 545 14.84 0.78 36.65
CA LEU A 545 15.90 0.01 36.03
C LEU A 545 16.70 -0.71 37.13
N GLN A 546 16.64 -2.04 37.14
CA GLN A 546 17.41 -2.89 38.05
C GLN A 546 18.53 -3.61 37.29
N ILE A 547 19.77 -3.17 37.49
CA ILE A 547 20.96 -3.64 36.77
C ILE A 547 22.04 -4.13 37.74
N PRO A 548 22.97 -5.01 37.32
CA PRO A 548 24.02 -5.50 38.19
C PRO A 548 25.03 -4.41 38.52
N GLU A 549 25.52 -4.38 39.76
CA GLU A 549 26.59 -3.46 40.19
C GLU A 549 27.92 -3.72 39.47
N LEU A 550 28.19 -4.98 39.12
CA LEU A 550 29.36 -5.39 38.36
C LEU A 550 28.95 -5.76 36.93
N GLY A 551 29.60 -5.17 35.94
CA GLY A 551 29.36 -5.41 34.52
C GLY A 551 30.29 -4.58 33.65
N ASP A 552 30.16 -4.74 32.33
CA ASP A 552 30.96 -4.04 31.33
C ASP A 552 30.06 -3.14 30.49
N TYR A 553 29.61 -2.04 31.08
CA TYR A 553 28.64 -1.13 30.46
C TYR A 553 28.84 0.32 30.88
N SER A 554 28.47 1.23 29.98
CA SER A 554 28.33 2.66 30.26
C SER A 554 26.86 2.99 30.40
N LEU A 555 26.50 3.72 31.45
CA LEU A 555 25.15 4.22 31.69
C LEU A 555 25.09 5.71 31.37
N SER A 556 24.17 6.08 30.50
CA SER A 556 23.76 7.46 30.24
C SER A 556 22.25 7.53 30.42
N GLY A 557 21.79 8.34 31.37
CA GLY A 557 20.38 8.55 31.61
C GLY A 557 20.04 10.02 31.72
N SER A 558 18.86 10.42 31.27
CA SER A 558 18.35 11.78 31.45
C SER A 558 16.89 11.77 31.89
N SER A 559 16.54 12.74 32.76
CA SER A 559 15.16 13.01 33.14
C SER A 559 14.82 14.48 32.87
N GLY A 560 13.78 14.74 32.08
CA GLY A 560 13.34 16.10 31.78
C GLY A 560 12.80 16.85 33.01
N TYR A 561 11.76 16.30 33.64
CA TYR A 561 11.05 16.95 34.76
C TYR A 561 11.16 16.20 36.09
N GLY A 562 11.36 14.89 36.07
CA GLY A 562 11.42 14.05 37.27
C GLY A 562 12.74 14.08 38.03
N GLU A 563 12.79 13.30 39.10
CA GLU A 563 14.00 13.07 39.90
C GLU A 563 14.74 11.83 39.42
N ILE A 564 16.08 11.85 39.51
CA ILE A 564 16.91 10.67 39.31
C ILE A 564 17.35 10.15 40.67
N LYS A 565 17.08 8.88 40.96
CA LYS A 565 17.52 8.20 42.19
C LYS A 565 18.37 7.00 41.82
N THR A 566 19.56 6.91 42.41
CA THR A 566 20.46 5.77 42.23
C THR A 566 21.00 5.28 43.56
N ASN A 567 21.18 3.96 43.67
CA ASN A 567 21.96 3.33 44.75
C ASN A 567 23.26 2.67 44.23
N LEU A 568 23.58 2.89 42.96
CA LEU A 568 24.83 2.49 42.32
C LEU A 568 25.84 3.66 42.39
N PRO A 569 27.16 3.39 42.31
CA PRO A 569 28.21 4.40 42.42
C PRO A 569 28.34 5.24 41.12
N PHE A 570 27.26 5.91 40.72
CA PHE A 570 27.17 6.76 39.53
C PHE A 570 26.89 8.21 39.93
N ASP A 571 27.52 9.13 39.22
CA ASP A 571 27.35 10.56 39.47
C ASP A 571 26.07 11.07 38.80
N ILE A 572 25.33 11.89 39.54
CA ILE A 572 24.15 12.60 39.04
C ILE A 572 24.52 14.08 38.94
N ASP A 573 24.51 14.61 37.72
CA ASP A 573 24.71 16.03 37.46
C ASP A 573 23.59 16.57 36.58
N ASN A 574 23.00 17.69 37.00
CA ASN A 574 22.00 18.45 36.26
C ASN A 574 20.92 17.59 35.55
N LYS A 575 20.23 16.72 36.32
CA LYS A 575 19.20 15.78 35.83
C LYS A 575 19.68 14.78 34.76
N THR A 576 20.96 14.49 34.76
CA THR A 576 21.56 13.40 34.01
C THR A 576 22.34 12.49 34.93
N ILE A 577 22.31 11.19 34.66
CA ILE A 577 23.12 10.18 35.34
C ILE A 577 24.14 9.64 34.36
N LYS A 578 25.41 9.60 34.78
CA LYS A 578 26.50 9.06 33.98
C LYS A 578 27.41 8.20 34.83
N GLY A 579 27.87 7.10 34.25
CA GLY A 579 28.84 6.25 34.90
C GLY A 579 29.30 5.12 33.98
N GLU A 580 30.46 4.58 34.29
CA GLU A 580 31.05 3.46 33.56
C GLU A 580 31.36 2.34 34.55
N ALA A 581 30.90 1.13 34.22
CA ALA A 581 31.27 -0.09 34.88
C ALA A 581 32.29 -0.83 34.01
N ALA A 582 33.47 -1.12 34.57
CA ALA A 582 34.60 -1.75 33.90
C ALA A 582 35.10 -0.99 32.64
N GLU A 583 35.07 -1.61 31.46
CA GLU A 583 35.60 -1.04 30.20
C GLU A 583 34.52 -0.28 29.38
N GLY A 584 33.24 -0.35 29.80
CA GLY A 584 32.15 0.35 29.13
C GLY A 584 31.77 -0.23 27.76
N LYS A 585 31.97 -1.53 27.52
CA LYS A 585 31.75 -2.18 26.22
C LYS A 585 30.33 -2.04 25.68
N TYR A 586 29.32 -2.18 26.54
CA TYR A 586 27.91 -2.03 26.17
C TYR A 586 27.36 -0.67 26.62
N LYS A 587 26.38 -0.13 25.90
CA LYS A 587 25.78 1.18 26.22
C LYS A 587 24.35 1.02 26.72
N ILE A 588 24.04 1.63 27.84
CA ILE A 588 22.68 1.77 28.36
C ILE A 588 22.29 3.23 28.24
N ASP A 589 21.39 3.53 27.31
CA ASP A 589 20.83 4.86 27.10
C ASP A 589 19.38 4.90 27.57
N VAL A 590 19.09 5.85 28.46
CA VAL A 590 17.79 6.01 29.10
C VAL A 590 17.32 7.45 28.97
N GLU A 591 16.22 7.67 28.28
CA GLU A 591 15.60 8.98 28.14
C GLU A 591 14.18 8.94 28.70
N GLY A 592 13.96 9.74 29.75
CA GLY A 592 12.66 9.87 30.39
C GLY A 592 12.30 11.33 30.63
N ASN A 593 11.01 11.64 30.71
CA ASN A 593 10.56 12.95 31.22
C ASN A 593 10.14 12.91 32.69
N SER A 594 9.88 11.73 33.24
CA SER A 594 9.43 11.49 34.62
C SER A 594 10.56 10.93 35.48
N ASP A 595 10.24 10.38 36.66
CA ASP A 595 11.25 9.84 37.59
C ASP A 595 12.02 8.66 36.97
N LEU A 596 13.34 8.66 37.19
CA LEU A 596 14.25 7.62 36.78
C LEU A 596 14.90 6.99 38.02
N ASN A 597 14.53 5.75 38.30
CA ASN A 597 15.05 4.96 39.40
C ASN A 597 16.04 3.93 38.85
N VAL A 598 17.33 4.08 39.16
CA VAL A 598 18.36 3.09 38.81
C VAL A 598 18.80 2.39 40.08
N ARG A 599 18.53 1.09 40.18
CA ARG A 599 18.79 0.30 41.38
C ARG A 599 19.68 -0.89 41.07
N LYS A 600 20.47 -1.30 42.07
CA LYS A 600 21.15 -2.58 42.07
C LYS A 600 20.14 -3.72 41.96
N PHE A 601 20.38 -4.64 41.04
CA PHE A 601 19.61 -5.87 40.89
C PHE A 601 19.70 -6.72 42.17
N THR A 602 18.53 -7.17 42.65
CA THR A 602 18.38 -8.08 43.79
C THR A 602 17.60 -9.31 43.34
N ASN A 603 18.15 -10.48 43.61
CA ASN A 603 17.63 -11.79 43.18
C ASN A 603 16.30 -12.16 43.84
#